data_AF-A0AAN1HMT1-F1
#
_entry.id   AF-A0AAN1HMT1-F1
#
_cell.length_a   1.000
_cell.length_b   1.000
_cell.length_c   1.000
_cell.angle_alpha   90.00
_cell.angle_beta   90.00
_cell.angle_gamma   90.00
#
_symmetry.space_group_name_H-M   'P 1'
#
loop_
_entity.id
_entity.type
_entity.pdbx_description
1 polymer ?
#
loop_
_entity_poly.entity_id
_entity_poly.type
_entity_poly.pdbx_seq_one_letter_code
_entity_poly.pdbx_strand_id
1 'polypeptide(L)'
;MNSERARLTALYTGLLVLAGVLLTTLVYVLLQQSLDSRIGTAVTQVIPANSYQTTGPTAPQRNDAAFGRTRPMERPMKTSEQGKAVSLQVKEVSDAAGDAALSRLLTVSGASLAAFTILSAALAWWMAGRVLRPVGVITAKARQLSAENLHERLALESPGGELKELADTFDEMLDRIEHLVAARQRFAANAAHELRTSVAVQRAAAEIGLADDPPPEKVARMRSKLIENADGSERLIESLLLLAVSDRQLQRREHVAMHDITARCTDGLRDEAARRSIALHVETAEPLSVEGDPVLLEHTVHNLVSNGLRYNHPGGSVRVRVDADGVEVANTGPVVPCEDVPRLFEPFRRARERGHRRDPSDGGAGLGLSIVASIARAHDATTHATANPDGGLTIRVCFHPTAAQSATAA
;
A
#
# COMPACT_ATOMS: atom_id res chain seq x y z
N MET A 1 -5.00 2.73 -15.90
CA MET A 1 -4.17 3.91 -15.57
C MET A 1 -4.69 5.20 -16.20
N ASN A 2 -4.95 5.29 -17.52
CA ASN A 2 -5.37 6.58 -18.15
C ASN A 2 -6.81 7.03 -17.84
N SER A 3 -7.68 6.16 -17.34
CA SER A 3 -9.13 6.41 -17.28
C SER A 3 -9.56 7.36 -16.16
N GLU A 4 -8.95 7.32 -14.97
CA GLU A 4 -9.36 8.20 -13.86
C GLU A 4 -8.87 9.62 -14.01
N ARG A 5 -7.58 9.80 -14.35
CA ARG A 5 -7.06 11.12 -14.69
C ARG A 5 -7.84 11.71 -15.84
N ALA A 6 -8.12 10.93 -16.89
CA ALA A 6 -8.98 11.39 -17.99
C ALA A 6 -10.41 11.70 -17.56
N ARG A 7 -11.03 10.91 -16.66
CA ARG A 7 -12.40 11.14 -16.20
C ARG A 7 -12.51 12.38 -15.31
N LEU A 8 -11.55 12.55 -14.39
CA LEU A 8 -11.43 13.73 -13.53
C LEU A 8 -11.15 14.96 -14.39
N THR A 9 -10.13 14.92 -15.25
CA THR A 9 -9.83 16.01 -16.19
C THR A 9 -11.02 16.32 -17.09
N ALA A 10 -11.74 15.33 -17.65
CA ALA A 10 -12.91 15.58 -18.48
C ALA A 10 -14.08 16.21 -17.71
N LEU A 11 -14.37 15.75 -16.49
CA LEU A 11 -15.36 16.37 -15.61
C LEU A 11 -14.97 17.83 -15.29
N TYR A 12 -13.68 18.07 -15.02
CA TYR A 12 -13.17 19.38 -14.64
C TYR A 12 -13.10 20.36 -15.81
N THR A 13 -12.65 19.91 -16.98
CA THR A 13 -12.70 20.69 -18.21
C THR A 13 -14.15 21.01 -18.58
N GLY A 14 -15.07 20.04 -18.47
CA GLY A 14 -16.50 20.28 -18.72
C GLY A 14 -17.11 21.31 -17.77
N LEU A 15 -16.79 21.23 -16.48
CA LEU A 15 -17.28 22.16 -15.47
C LEU A 15 -16.71 23.59 -15.67
N LEU A 16 -15.43 23.69 -16.04
CA LEU A 16 -14.75 24.96 -16.32
C LEU A 16 -15.27 25.62 -17.61
N VAL A 17 -15.52 24.81 -18.65
CA VAL A 17 -16.17 25.27 -19.89
C VAL A 17 -17.59 25.76 -19.59
N LEU A 18 -18.37 25.03 -18.78
CA LEU A 18 -19.72 25.44 -18.41
C LEU A 18 -19.73 26.77 -17.65
N ALA A 19 -18.83 26.96 -16.69
CA ALA A 19 -18.66 28.24 -15.99
C ALA A 19 -18.27 29.38 -16.95
N GLY A 20 -17.38 29.10 -17.91
CA GLY A 20 -16.98 30.05 -18.95
C GLY A 20 -18.15 30.46 -19.85
N VAL A 21 -18.94 29.49 -20.34
CA VAL A 21 -20.13 29.75 -21.19
C VAL A 21 -21.17 30.58 -20.44
N LEU A 22 -21.42 30.27 -19.16
CA LEU A 22 -22.36 31.00 -18.32
C LEU A 22 -21.93 32.46 -18.14
N LEU A 23 -20.62 32.70 -17.97
CA LEU A 23 -20.05 34.03 -17.92
C LEU A 23 -20.19 34.79 -19.24
N THR A 24 -19.78 34.17 -20.36
CA THR A 24 -19.86 34.83 -21.68
C THR A 24 -21.30 35.20 -22.02
N THR A 25 -22.25 34.33 -21.66
CA THR A 25 -23.69 34.59 -21.83
C THR A 25 -24.15 35.77 -20.97
N LEU A 26 -23.72 35.84 -19.71
CA LEU A 26 -24.04 36.97 -18.81
C LEU A 26 -23.50 38.29 -19.35
N VAL A 27 -22.24 38.33 -19.79
CA VAL A 27 -21.61 39.52 -20.39
C VAL A 27 -22.37 39.94 -21.65
N TYR A 28 -22.73 38.99 -22.52
CA TYR A 28 -23.49 39.25 -23.74
C TYR A 28 -24.86 39.86 -23.44
N VAL A 29 -25.60 39.32 -22.47
CA VAL A 29 -26.92 39.85 -22.08
C VAL A 29 -26.81 41.26 -21.50
N LEU A 30 -25.81 41.51 -20.65
CA LEU A 30 -25.56 42.85 -20.11
C LEU A 30 -25.20 43.85 -21.21
N LEU A 31 -24.45 43.41 -22.23
CA LEU A 31 -24.10 44.22 -23.38
C LEU A 31 -25.34 44.56 -24.23
N GLN A 32 -26.20 43.58 -24.51
CA GLN A 32 -27.46 43.81 -25.25
C GLN A 32 -28.39 44.80 -24.54
N GLN A 33 -28.61 44.62 -23.22
CA GLN A 33 -29.42 45.55 -22.43
C GLN A 33 -28.87 46.99 -22.48
N SER A 34 -27.56 47.14 -22.54
CA SER A 34 -26.92 48.45 -22.65
C SER A 34 -27.09 49.12 -24.02
N LEU A 35 -27.17 48.33 -25.09
CA LEU A 35 -27.36 48.80 -26.47
C LEU A 35 -28.82 49.19 -26.73
N ASP A 36 -29.78 48.37 -26.29
CA ASP A 36 -31.21 48.64 -26.44
C ASP A 36 -31.65 49.91 -25.71
N SER A 37 -31.04 50.21 -24.55
CA SER A 37 -31.31 51.43 -23.79
C SER A 37 -30.90 52.72 -24.52
N ARG A 38 -29.99 52.66 -25.52
CA ARG A 38 -29.49 53.84 -26.24
C ARG A 38 -30.21 54.11 -27.57
N ILE A 39 -30.75 53.10 -28.24
CA ILE A 39 -31.52 53.31 -29.48
C ILE A 39 -32.83 54.07 -29.16
N GLY A 40 -33.45 53.79 -28.01
CA GLY A 40 -34.66 54.48 -27.56
C GLY A 40 -34.47 55.96 -27.16
N THR A 41 -33.25 56.39 -26.84
CA THR A 41 -32.98 57.78 -26.37
C THR A 41 -32.35 58.66 -27.44
N ALA A 42 -31.64 58.11 -28.43
CA ALA A 42 -31.06 58.88 -29.53
C ALA A 42 -32.10 59.33 -30.58
N VAL A 43 -33.21 58.60 -30.74
CA VAL A 43 -34.24 58.92 -31.77
C VAL A 43 -35.12 60.12 -31.36
N THR A 44 -35.18 60.49 -30.08
CA THR A 44 -36.10 61.53 -29.60
C THR A 44 -35.51 62.95 -29.59
N GLN A 45 -34.20 63.13 -29.79
CA GLN A 45 -33.56 64.45 -29.71
C GLN A 45 -33.09 65.07 -31.05
N VAL A 46 -33.27 64.40 -32.20
CA VAL A 46 -32.70 64.89 -33.49
C VAL A 46 -33.74 65.35 -34.53
N ILE A 47 -35.04 65.38 -34.20
CA ILE A 47 -36.05 65.95 -35.12
C ILE A 47 -36.91 66.99 -34.39
N PRO A 48 -36.64 68.30 -34.55
CA PRO A 48 -37.61 69.31 -34.16
C PRO A 48 -38.84 69.18 -35.08
N ALA A 49 -39.96 68.76 -34.51
CA ALA A 49 -41.27 68.79 -35.16
C ALA A 49 -41.71 70.26 -35.34
N ASN A 50 -41.22 70.93 -36.38
CA ASN A 50 -41.82 72.14 -36.97
C ASN A 50 -41.05 72.56 -38.22
N SER A 51 -41.40 72.03 -39.40
CA SER A 51 -41.16 72.68 -40.70
C SER A 51 -41.69 71.86 -41.88
N TYR A 52 -43.02 71.80 -42.04
CA TYR A 52 -43.62 71.49 -43.34
C TYR A 52 -44.86 72.36 -43.56
N GLN A 53 -44.67 73.55 -44.11
CA GLN A 53 -45.67 74.18 -44.97
C GLN A 53 -45.03 74.35 -46.35
N THR A 54 -45.47 73.52 -47.29
CA THR A 54 -45.15 73.64 -48.71
C THR A 54 -46.46 73.66 -49.49
N THR A 55 -46.58 74.65 -50.35
CA THR A 55 -47.78 75.07 -51.08
C THR A 55 -47.85 74.49 -52.51
N GLY A 56 -49.03 73.97 -52.90
CA GLY A 56 -49.66 74.00 -54.25
C GLY A 56 -49.19 73.01 -55.34
N PRO A 57 -49.97 72.76 -56.45
CA PRO A 57 -50.93 73.73 -57.06
C PRO A 57 -52.27 73.22 -57.73
N THR A 58 -53.29 74.13 -57.76
CA THR A 58 -54.38 74.47 -58.76
C THR A 58 -55.39 73.42 -59.31
N ALA A 59 -56.69 73.66 -59.63
CA ALA A 59 -57.68 74.77 -59.68
C ALA A 59 -59.05 74.19 -60.18
N PRO A 60 -60.18 74.93 -60.44
CA PRO A 60 -60.50 76.37 -60.22
C PRO A 60 -61.89 76.66 -59.58
N GLN A 61 -62.11 77.89 -59.08
CA GLN A 61 -63.22 78.76 -59.54
C GLN A 61 -63.23 80.21 -58.98
N ARG A 62 -63.35 81.14 -59.95
CA ARG A 62 -64.13 82.40 -60.01
C ARG A 62 -63.66 83.69 -59.27
N ASN A 63 -63.05 84.55 -60.10
CA ASN A 63 -63.02 86.03 -60.22
C ASN A 63 -63.52 86.94 -59.07
N ASP A 64 -62.74 87.97 -58.73
CA ASP A 64 -62.90 89.33 -59.31
C ASP A 64 -61.70 90.26 -59.01
N ALA A 65 -61.54 91.23 -59.93
CA ALA A 65 -60.54 92.30 -60.15
C ALA A 65 -59.72 92.92 -59.00
N ALA A 66 -58.42 93.20 -59.25
CA ALA A 66 -57.87 94.58 -59.46
C ALA A 66 -56.31 94.65 -59.39
N PHE A 67 -55.72 95.05 -60.53
CA PHE A 67 -54.44 95.76 -60.82
C PHE A 67 -53.40 96.08 -59.72
N GLY A 68 -52.10 95.79 -59.99
CA GLY A 68 -50.96 96.59 -59.44
C GLY A 68 -49.52 96.03 -59.38
N ARG A 69 -48.79 96.01 -60.51
CA ARG A 69 -47.32 96.19 -60.78
C ARG A 69 -46.18 95.84 -59.74
N THR A 70 -45.36 94.85 -60.13
CA THR A 70 -43.87 94.65 -60.13
C THR A 70 -42.86 95.48 -59.28
N ARG A 71 -41.88 94.80 -58.63
CA ARG A 71 -40.40 94.88 -58.90
C ARG A 71 -39.53 93.84 -58.13
N PRO A 72 -38.33 93.43 -58.64
CA PRO A 72 -37.46 92.36 -58.09
C PRO A 72 -36.15 92.87 -57.43
N MET A 73 -35.51 92.12 -56.51
CA MET A 73 -34.07 92.23 -56.21
C MET A 73 -33.47 91.02 -55.43
N GLU A 74 -32.15 90.90 -55.56
CA GLU A 74 -31.24 89.76 -55.42
C GLU A 74 -30.87 89.27 -54.00
N ARG A 75 -30.32 88.04 -53.94
CA ARG A 75 -29.66 87.41 -52.77
C ARG A 75 -28.39 88.16 -52.32
N PRO A 76 -27.94 87.95 -51.07
CA PRO A 76 -26.69 87.20 -50.94
C PRO A 76 -26.64 86.19 -49.78
N MET A 77 -25.75 85.22 -49.98
CA MET A 77 -25.37 84.08 -49.14
C MET A 77 -24.57 84.55 -47.90
N LYS A 78 -24.99 84.16 -46.69
CA LYS A 78 -24.19 84.27 -45.46
C LYS A 78 -23.87 82.88 -44.92
N THR A 79 -22.62 82.49 -45.12
CA THR A 79 -21.94 81.43 -44.38
C THR A 79 -21.52 82.01 -43.03
N SER A 80 -22.15 81.66 -41.91
CA SER A 80 -21.62 82.03 -40.58
C SER A 80 -22.04 81.09 -39.46
N GLU A 81 -21.03 80.59 -38.76
CA GLU A 81 -20.98 80.14 -37.36
C GLU A 81 -21.83 78.94 -36.89
N GLN A 82 -23.05 78.74 -37.38
CA GLN A 82 -23.91 77.64 -36.91
C GLN A 82 -23.31 76.25 -37.21
N GLY A 83 -22.62 76.08 -38.35
CA GLY A 83 -21.97 74.81 -38.69
C GLY A 83 -20.78 74.44 -37.80
N LYS A 84 -20.04 75.43 -37.27
CA LYS A 84 -18.91 75.18 -36.35
C LYS A 84 -19.39 74.85 -34.94
N ALA A 85 -20.39 75.56 -34.42
CA ALA A 85 -21.00 75.27 -33.13
C ALA A 85 -21.68 73.89 -33.09
N VAL A 86 -22.39 73.52 -34.17
CA VAL A 86 -22.98 72.18 -34.30
C VAL A 86 -21.89 71.11 -34.41
N SER A 87 -20.81 71.34 -35.16
CA SER A 87 -19.71 70.36 -35.26
C SER A 87 -18.92 70.19 -33.96
N LEU A 88 -18.81 71.23 -33.13
CA LEU A 88 -18.14 71.17 -31.81
C LEU A 88 -19.03 70.48 -30.77
N GLN A 89 -20.34 70.78 -30.73
CA GLN A 89 -21.28 70.07 -29.87
C GLN A 89 -21.43 68.60 -30.25
N VAL A 90 -21.44 68.26 -31.53
CA VAL A 90 -21.46 66.86 -31.99
C VAL A 90 -20.17 66.12 -31.57
N LYS A 91 -19.02 66.80 -31.54
CA LYS A 91 -17.75 66.21 -31.13
C LYS A 91 -17.64 66.05 -29.62
N GLU A 92 -18.07 67.03 -28.83
CA GLU A 92 -18.15 66.94 -27.37
C GLU A 92 -19.13 65.86 -26.89
N VAL A 93 -20.30 65.76 -27.54
CA VAL A 93 -21.28 64.70 -27.24
C VAL A 93 -20.78 63.33 -27.69
N SER A 94 -20.03 63.25 -28.80
CA SER A 94 -19.42 61.99 -29.28
C SER A 94 -18.26 61.53 -28.38
N ASP A 95 -17.39 62.44 -27.95
CA ASP A 95 -16.24 62.13 -27.10
C ASP A 95 -16.71 61.79 -25.68
N ALA A 96 -17.66 62.55 -25.11
CA ALA A 96 -18.28 62.23 -23.82
C ALA A 96 -19.10 60.93 -23.86
N ALA A 97 -19.77 60.61 -24.98
CA ALA A 97 -20.45 59.33 -25.16
C ALA A 97 -19.48 58.16 -25.32
N GLY A 98 -18.32 58.40 -25.93
CA GLY A 98 -17.21 57.45 -26.09
C GLY A 98 -16.59 57.09 -24.74
N ASP A 99 -16.17 58.09 -23.95
CA ASP A 99 -15.53 57.86 -22.64
C ASP A 99 -16.50 57.24 -21.62
N ALA A 100 -17.78 57.63 -21.65
CA ALA A 100 -18.82 57.02 -20.82
C ALA A 100 -19.16 55.58 -21.26
N ALA A 101 -19.01 55.24 -22.55
CA ALA A 101 -19.17 53.87 -23.03
C ALA A 101 -17.96 53.01 -22.66
N LEU A 102 -16.74 53.54 -22.81
CA LEU A 102 -15.49 52.83 -22.54
C LEU A 102 -15.33 52.52 -21.05
N SER A 103 -15.58 53.50 -20.17
CA SER A 103 -15.57 53.31 -18.72
C SER A 103 -16.61 52.27 -18.25
N ARG A 104 -17.81 52.27 -18.85
CA ARG A 104 -18.87 51.32 -18.52
C ARG A 104 -18.57 49.91 -19.04
N LEU A 105 -17.99 49.78 -20.24
CA LEU A 105 -17.49 48.50 -20.77
C LEU A 105 -16.38 47.94 -19.90
N LEU A 106 -15.42 48.77 -19.46
CA LEU A 106 -14.36 48.36 -18.54
C LEU A 106 -14.91 47.91 -17.19
N THR A 107 -15.91 48.63 -16.66
CA THR A 107 -16.52 48.29 -15.36
C THR A 107 -17.31 46.99 -15.44
N VAL A 108 -18.13 46.80 -16.48
CA VAL A 108 -18.92 45.57 -16.67
C VAL A 108 -18.02 44.38 -16.96
N SER A 109 -17.00 44.55 -17.80
CA SER A 109 -16.04 43.48 -18.11
C SER A 109 -15.20 43.12 -16.88
N GLY A 110 -14.75 44.12 -16.10
CA GLY A 110 -14.02 43.92 -14.85
C GLY A 110 -14.85 43.22 -13.77
N ALA A 111 -16.11 43.64 -13.59
CA ALA A 111 -17.04 42.99 -12.65
C ALA A 111 -17.33 41.53 -13.04
N SER A 112 -17.46 41.27 -14.35
CA SER A 112 -17.67 39.92 -14.87
C SER A 112 -16.44 39.03 -14.65
N LEU A 113 -15.23 39.55 -14.92
CA LEU A 113 -13.99 38.84 -14.67
C LEU A 113 -13.80 38.51 -13.18
N ALA A 114 -14.13 39.46 -12.29
CA ALA A 114 -14.09 39.25 -10.85
C ALA A 114 -15.08 38.16 -10.41
N ALA A 115 -16.33 38.21 -10.88
CA ALA A 115 -17.34 37.19 -10.59
C ALA A 115 -16.91 35.79 -11.07
N PHE A 116 -16.32 35.69 -12.27
CA PHE A 116 -15.80 34.44 -12.80
C PHE A 116 -14.64 33.87 -11.97
N THR A 117 -13.73 34.74 -11.53
CA THR A 117 -12.58 34.34 -10.71
C THR A 117 -13.05 33.77 -9.38
N ILE A 118 -14.01 34.43 -8.72
CA ILE A 118 -14.60 33.97 -7.46
C ILE A 118 -15.30 32.61 -7.65
N LEU A 119 -16.13 32.48 -8.69
CA LEU A 119 -16.85 31.24 -8.97
C LEU A 119 -15.88 30.09 -9.25
N SER A 120 -14.86 30.33 -10.06
CA SER A 120 -13.83 29.34 -10.39
C SER A 120 -13.04 28.91 -9.17
N ALA A 121 -12.66 29.86 -8.29
CA ALA A 121 -11.97 29.56 -7.04
C ALA A 121 -12.83 28.73 -6.08
N ALA A 122 -14.11 29.06 -5.94
CA ALA A 122 -15.05 28.31 -5.10
C ALA A 122 -15.22 26.87 -5.61
N LEU A 123 -15.32 26.69 -6.93
CA LEU A 123 -15.41 25.39 -7.58
C LEU A 123 -14.14 24.56 -7.38
N ALA A 124 -12.97 25.18 -7.58
CA ALA A 124 -11.69 24.53 -7.36
C ALA A 124 -11.51 24.09 -5.90
N TRP A 125 -11.92 24.93 -4.94
CA TRP A 125 -11.88 24.60 -3.51
C TRP A 125 -12.79 23.41 -3.16
N TRP A 126 -14.04 23.43 -3.63
CA TRP A 126 -14.97 22.33 -3.43
C TRP A 126 -14.47 21.02 -4.05
N MET A 127 -13.86 21.09 -5.24
CA MET A 127 -13.25 19.96 -5.92
C MET A 127 -12.05 19.38 -5.17
N ALA A 128 -11.12 20.22 -4.73
CA ALA A 128 -9.96 19.79 -3.95
C ALA A 128 -10.41 19.06 -2.68
N GLY A 129 -11.42 19.60 -1.97
CA GLY A 129 -12.00 18.95 -0.80
C GLY A 129 -12.56 17.56 -1.12
N ARG A 130 -13.19 17.36 -2.28
CA ARG A 130 -13.77 16.07 -2.67
C ARG A 130 -12.71 15.03 -3.04
N VAL A 131 -11.64 15.41 -3.75
CA VAL A 131 -10.55 14.50 -4.15
C VAL A 131 -9.66 14.11 -2.97
N LEU A 132 -9.39 15.03 -2.04
CA LEU A 132 -8.53 14.76 -0.87
C LEU A 132 -9.28 14.09 0.29
N ARG A 133 -10.62 14.09 0.30
CA ARG A 133 -11.41 13.49 1.38
C ARG A 133 -11.03 12.03 1.71
N PRO A 134 -10.83 11.11 0.73
CA PRO A 134 -10.44 9.74 1.05
C PRO A 134 -9.05 9.63 1.67
N VAL A 135 -8.11 10.50 1.30
CA VAL A 135 -6.77 10.55 1.94
C VAL A 135 -6.89 10.88 3.43
N GLY A 136 -7.82 11.78 3.79
CA GLY A 136 -8.14 12.08 5.19
C GLY A 136 -8.67 10.86 5.96
N VAL A 137 -9.53 10.05 5.32
CA VAL A 137 -10.05 8.81 5.91
C VAL A 137 -8.93 7.78 6.14
N ILE A 138 -8.07 7.57 5.14
CA ILE A 138 -6.91 6.68 5.26
C ILE A 138 -5.99 7.15 6.39
N THR A 139 -5.65 8.44 6.42
CA THR A 139 -4.76 9.01 7.43
C THR A 139 -5.36 8.90 8.84
N ALA A 140 -6.66 9.13 8.99
CA ALA A 140 -7.34 9.02 10.28
C ALA A 140 -7.35 7.58 10.78
N LYS A 141 -7.71 6.60 9.93
CA LYS A 141 -7.67 5.18 10.27
C LYS A 141 -6.26 4.71 10.58
N ALA A 142 -5.26 5.11 9.78
CA ALA A 142 -3.86 4.78 10.01
C ALA A 142 -3.34 5.31 11.36
N ARG A 143 -3.78 6.49 11.81
CA ARG A 143 -3.41 7.04 13.13
C ARG A 143 -4.08 6.32 14.31
N GLN A 144 -5.19 5.64 14.08
CA GLN A 144 -5.92 4.87 15.09
C GLN A 144 -5.48 3.40 15.15
N LEU A 145 -4.61 2.99 14.23
CA LEU A 145 -4.16 1.61 14.13
C LEU A 145 -3.26 1.24 15.33
N SER A 146 -3.64 0.20 16.05
CA SER A 146 -2.91 -0.35 17.19
C SER A 146 -2.81 -1.87 17.06
N ALA A 147 -1.99 -2.51 17.90
CA ALA A 147 -1.88 -3.98 17.99
C ALA A 147 -3.25 -4.68 18.18
N GLU A 148 -4.22 -3.98 18.78
CA GLU A 148 -5.55 -4.51 19.11
C GLU A 148 -6.54 -4.37 17.96
N ASN A 149 -6.40 -3.33 17.12
CA ASN A 149 -7.35 -3.00 16.04
C ASN A 149 -6.82 -3.35 14.64
N LEU A 150 -5.81 -4.21 14.56
CA LEU A 150 -5.20 -4.65 13.30
C LEU A 150 -6.12 -5.45 12.39
N HIS A 151 -7.28 -5.89 12.89
CA HIS A 151 -8.34 -6.56 12.14
C HIS A 151 -9.25 -5.59 11.38
N GLU A 152 -9.21 -4.29 11.71
CA GLU A 152 -9.94 -3.29 10.96
C GLU A 152 -9.25 -3.04 9.60
N ARG A 153 -10.06 -2.88 8.56
CA ARG A 153 -9.59 -2.57 7.20
C ARG A 153 -10.01 -1.17 6.80
N LEU A 154 -9.25 -0.57 5.89
CA LEU A 154 -9.65 0.68 5.26
C LEU A 154 -10.97 0.48 4.52
N ALA A 155 -11.11 -0.62 3.79
CA ALA A 155 -12.32 -1.04 3.09
C ALA A 155 -12.96 0.13 2.32
N LEU A 156 -12.13 0.80 1.51
CA LEU A 156 -12.53 2.01 0.81
C LEU A 156 -13.57 1.70 -0.27
N GLU A 157 -14.83 2.04 0.01
CA GLU A 157 -15.93 2.01 -0.96
C GLU A 157 -15.76 3.15 -1.99
N SER A 158 -14.84 2.97 -2.93
CA SER A 158 -14.62 3.87 -4.05
C SER A 158 -14.73 3.10 -5.38
N PRO A 159 -15.24 3.73 -6.46
CA PRO A 159 -15.00 3.24 -7.81
C PRO A 159 -13.49 3.01 -8.03
N GLY A 160 -13.13 1.99 -8.80
CA GLY A 160 -11.72 1.60 -9.01
C GLY A 160 -10.85 2.77 -9.48
N GLY A 161 -9.62 2.85 -8.95
CA GLY A 161 -8.77 4.03 -9.08
C GLY A 161 -7.45 3.99 -8.30
N GLU A 162 -6.57 4.97 -8.50
CA GLU A 162 -5.24 5.04 -7.85
C GLU A 162 -5.36 5.05 -6.32
N LEU A 163 -6.38 5.74 -5.80
CA LEU A 163 -6.63 5.84 -4.36
C LEU A 163 -7.22 4.55 -3.77
N LYS A 164 -7.94 3.77 -4.57
CA LYS A 164 -8.45 2.46 -4.17
C LYS A 164 -7.31 1.44 -4.16
N GLU A 165 -6.48 1.43 -5.18
CA GLU A 165 -5.28 0.58 -5.26
C GLU A 165 -4.35 0.82 -4.06
N LEU A 166 -4.16 2.09 -3.66
CA LEU A 166 -3.43 2.42 -2.44
C LEU A 166 -4.09 1.86 -1.17
N ALA A 167 -5.42 1.92 -1.09
CA ALA A 167 -6.16 1.38 0.05
C ALA A 167 -6.05 -0.15 0.12
N ASP A 168 -6.20 -0.83 -1.01
CA ASP A 168 -6.08 -2.29 -1.13
C ASP A 168 -4.65 -2.73 -0.75
N THR A 169 -3.62 -2.02 -1.24
CA THR A 169 -2.21 -2.27 -0.86
C THR A 169 -1.97 -2.09 0.64
N PHE A 170 -2.61 -1.08 1.25
CA PHE A 170 -2.50 -0.86 2.69
C PHE A 170 -3.21 -1.97 3.47
N ASP A 171 -4.37 -2.42 3.01
CA ASP A 171 -5.11 -3.54 3.60
C ASP A 171 -4.30 -4.85 3.52
N GLU A 172 -3.61 -5.14 2.40
CA GLU A 172 -2.68 -6.27 2.29
C GLU A 172 -1.50 -6.18 3.27
N MET A 173 -0.96 -4.98 3.48
CA MET A 173 0.07 -4.75 4.49
C MET A 173 -0.47 -4.97 5.91
N LEU A 174 -1.70 -4.54 6.20
CA LEU A 174 -2.36 -4.82 7.48
C LEU A 174 -2.55 -6.32 7.70
N ASP A 175 -3.00 -7.05 6.69
CA ASP A 175 -3.10 -8.51 6.75
C ASP A 175 -1.74 -9.12 7.13
N ARG A 176 -0.65 -8.70 6.47
CA ARG A 176 0.69 -9.20 6.78
C ARG A 176 1.12 -8.90 8.20
N ILE A 177 0.87 -7.69 8.71
CA ILE A 177 1.21 -7.32 10.09
C ILE A 177 0.37 -8.13 11.09
N GLU A 178 -0.94 -8.30 10.84
CA GLU A 178 -1.83 -9.07 11.71
C GLU A 178 -1.34 -10.51 11.83
N HIS A 179 -0.98 -11.15 10.70
CA HIS A 179 -0.44 -12.50 10.70
C HIS A 179 0.87 -12.59 11.51
N LEU A 180 1.76 -11.60 11.40
CA LEU A 180 3.02 -11.55 12.16
C LEU A 180 2.77 -11.37 13.67
N VAL A 181 1.88 -10.46 14.05
CA VAL A 181 1.53 -10.21 15.46
C VAL A 181 0.86 -11.45 16.07
N ALA A 182 -0.11 -12.04 15.37
CA ALA A 182 -0.80 -13.24 15.82
C ALA A 182 0.16 -14.44 15.94
N ALA A 183 1.12 -14.59 15.01
CA ALA A 183 2.15 -15.63 15.11
C ALA A 183 3.05 -15.41 16.34
N ARG A 184 3.48 -14.17 16.61
CA ARG A 184 4.29 -13.83 17.78
C ARG A 184 3.56 -14.08 19.10
N GLN A 185 2.26 -13.76 19.17
CA GLN A 185 1.46 -14.00 20.37
C GLN A 185 1.23 -15.50 20.61
N ARG A 186 0.92 -16.28 19.55
CA ARG A 186 0.84 -17.75 19.64
C ARG A 186 2.15 -18.36 20.10
N PHE A 187 3.28 -17.89 19.56
CA PHE A 187 4.61 -18.32 19.98
C PHE A 187 4.84 -18.08 21.48
N ALA A 188 4.59 -16.87 21.96
CA ALA A 188 4.76 -16.53 23.38
C ALA A 188 3.83 -17.36 24.29
N ALA A 189 2.57 -17.55 23.89
CA ALA A 189 1.61 -18.37 24.64
C ALA A 189 2.04 -19.84 24.72
N ASN A 190 2.50 -20.42 23.61
CA ASN A 190 2.97 -21.80 23.56
C ASN A 190 4.25 -21.97 24.38
N ALA A 191 5.22 -21.06 24.26
CA ALA A 191 6.44 -21.09 25.07
C ALA A 191 6.13 -21.04 26.58
N ALA A 192 5.22 -20.15 26.99
CA ALA A 192 4.79 -20.05 28.38
C ALA A 192 4.06 -21.32 28.86
N HIS A 193 3.28 -21.98 27.99
CA HIS A 193 2.58 -23.21 28.33
C HIS A 193 3.55 -24.39 28.52
N GLU A 194 4.51 -24.56 27.61
CA GLU A 194 5.52 -25.63 27.68
C GLU A 194 6.41 -25.46 28.93
N LEU A 195 6.87 -24.24 29.21
CA LEU A 195 7.65 -23.94 30.42
C LEU A 195 6.86 -24.14 31.71
N ARG A 196 5.57 -23.74 31.74
CA ARG A 196 4.72 -23.96 32.92
C ARG A 196 4.56 -25.46 33.20
N THR A 197 4.39 -26.26 32.15
CA THR A 197 4.24 -27.71 32.26
C THR A 197 5.53 -28.36 32.76
N SER A 198 6.69 -27.99 32.21
CA SER A 198 7.97 -28.55 32.64
C SER A 198 8.27 -28.21 34.11
N VAL A 199 8.05 -26.95 34.52
CA VAL A 199 8.19 -26.51 35.92
C VAL A 199 7.21 -27.22 36.85
N ALA A 200 5.96 -27.43 36.45
CA ALA A 200 4.97 -28.15 37.25
C ALA A 200 5.37 -29.62 37.48
N VAL A 201 5.90 -30.30 36.46
CA VAL A 201 6.40 -31.67 36.59
C VAL A 201 7.63 -31.74 37.48
N GLN A 202 8.57 -30.80 37.35
CA GLN A 202 9.73 -30.72 38.25
C GLN A 202 9.29 -30.51 39.70
N ARG A 203 8.35 -29.61 39.94
CA ARG A 203 7.78 -29.37 41.26
C ARG A 203 7.12 -30.63 41.83
N ALA A 204 6.25 -31.29 41.08
CA ALA A 204 5.57 -32.50 41.54
C ALA A 204 6.57 -33.63 41.86
N ALA A 205 7.61 -33.77 41.05
CA ALA A 205 8.68 -34.74 41.28
C ALA A 205 9.48 -34.42 42.55
N ALA A 206 9.80 -33.15 42.80
CA ALA A 206 10.46 -32.71 44.03
C ALA A 206 9.57 -32.93 45.27
N GLU A 207 8.28 -32.61 45.20
CA GLU A 207 7.31 -32.82 46.29
C GLU A 207 7.18 -34.30 46.67
N ILE A 208 7.15 -35.21 45.69
CA ILE A 208 7.13 -36.66 45.94
C ILE A 208 8.44 -37.15 46.58
N GLY A 209 9.57 -36.54 46.23
CA GLY A 209 10.87 -36.83 46.83
C GLY A 209 10.99 -36.38 48.29
N LEU A 210 10.18 -35.40 48.71
CA LEU A 210 10.13 -34.86 50.07
C LEU A 210 9.08 -35.54 50.97
N ALA A 211 8.30 -36.48 50.46
CA ALA A 211 7.33 -37.23 51.27
C ALA A 211 8.04 -38.09 52.34
N ASP A 212 7.39 -38.36 53.47
CA ASP A 212 7.97 -39.17 54.55
C ASP A 212 8.26 -40.62 54.11
N ASP A 213 9.48 -41.07 54.42
CA ASP A 213 10.06 -42.40 54.15
C ASP A 213 9.80 -42.97 52.73
N PRO A 214 10.22 -42.27 51.66
CA PRO A 214 10.04 -42.76 50.31
C PRO A 214 11.04 -43.89 50.04
N PRO A 215 10.62 -45.01 49.41
CA PRO A 215 11.53 -46.10 49.07
C PRO A 215 12.73 -45.58 48.25
N PRO A 216 13.97 -46.03 48.52
CA PRO A 216 15.18 -45.51 47.87
C PRO A 216 15.13 -45.63 46.34
N GLU A 217 14.53 -46.69 45.80
CA GLU A 217 14.31 -46.82 44.36
C GLU A 217 13.37 -45.76 43.77
N LYS A 218 12.33 -45.38 44.52
CA LYS A 218 11.37 -44.34 44.10
C LYS A 218 12.06 -42.97 44.06
N VAL A 219 12.93 -42.69 45.03
CA VAL A 219 13.77 -41.49 45.05
C VAL A 219 14.73 -41.47 43.86
N ALA A 220 15.41 -42.58 43.58
CA ALA A 220 16.31 -42.69 42.43
C ALA A 220 15.57 -42.43 41.10
N ARG A 221 14.44 -43.09 40.87
CA ARG A 221 13.59 -42.85 39.68
C ARG A 221 13.14 -41.40 39.58
N MET A 222 12.78 -40.76 40.69
CA MET A 222 12.33 -39.37 40.68
C MET A 222 13.46 -38.38 40.39
N ARG A 223 14.68 -38.64 40.91
CA ARG A 223 15.88 -37.86 40.56
C ARG A 223 16.21 -37.97 39.09
N SER A 224 16.19 -39.17 38.52
CA SER A 224 16.38 -39.37 37.07
C SER A 224 15.35 -38.58 36.27
N LYS A 225 14.07 -38.66 36.64
CA LYS A 225 12.99 -37.93 35.97
C LYS A 225 13.09 -36.41 36.11
N LEU A 226 13.62 -35.91 37.23
CA LEU A 226 13.92 -34.49 37.44
C LEU A 226 15.02 -34.01 36.49
N ILE A 227 16.12 -34.76 36.39
CA ILE A 227 17.24 -34.44 35.49
C ILE A 227 16.77 -34.47 34.04
N GLU A 228 16.07 -35.53 33.62
CA GLU A 228 15.54 -35.63 32.25
C GLU A 228 14.62 -34.45 31.87
N ASN A 229 13.80 -33.99 32.82
CA ASN A 229 12.92 -32.83 32.60
C ASN A 229 13.70 -31.50 32.57
N ALA A 230 14.71 -31.35 33.43
CA ALA A 230 15.60 -30.19 33.43
C ALA A 230 16.35 -30.10 32.08
N ASP A 231 16.92 -31.19 31.60
CA ASP A 231 17.60 -31.28 30.30
C ASP A 231 16.64 -30.97 29.14
N GLY A 232 15.37 -31.37 29.25
CA GLY A 232 14.32 -31.00 28.31
C GLY A 232 14.01 -29.50 28.31
N SER A 233 13.94 -28.90 29.50
CA SER A 233 13.68 -27.46 29.67
C SER A 233 14.85 -26.61 29.18
N GLU A 234 16.08 -27.03 29.42
CA GLU A 234 17.29 -26.36 28.92
C GLU A 234 17.31 -26.34 27.39
N ARG A 235 17.07 -27.49 26.74
CA ARG A 235 16.96 -27.59 25.28
C ARG A 235 15.86 -26.70 24.71
N LEU A 236 14.72 -26.59 25.40
CA LEU A 236 13.64 -25.68 25.01
C LEU A 236 14.08 -24.22 25.10
N ILE A 237 14.71 -23.81 26.21
CA ILE A 237 15.19 -22.44 26.41
C ILE A 237 16.25 -22.08 25.37
N GLU A 238 17.22 -22.97 25.14
CA GLU A 238 18.25 -22.79 24.12
C GLU A 238 17.61 -22.64 22.72
N SER A 239 16.66 -23.49 22.38
CA SER A 239 15.88 -23.41 21.13
C SER A 239 15.16 -22.06 20.97
N LEU A 240 14.56 -21.55 22.04
CA LEU A 240 13.88 -20.25 22.04
C LEU A 240 14.85 -19.08 21.89
N LEU A 241 15.99 -19.12 22.58
CA LEU A 241 17.04 -18.11 22.46
C LEU A 241 17.65 -18.10 21.06
N LEU A 242 17.92 -19.27 20.51
CA LEU A 242 18.45 -19.44 19.16
C LEU A 242 17.50 -18.86 18.12
N LEU A 243 16.19 -19.13 18.25
CA LEU A 243 15.17 -18.55 17.36
C LEU A 243 15.12 -17.02 17.49
N ALA A 244 15.22 -16.49 18.71
CA ALA A 244 15.21 -15.04 18.96
C ALA A 244 16.46 -14.31 18.43
N VAL A 245 17.63 -14.97 18.49
CA VAL A 245 18.90 -14.43 17.97
C VAL A 245 18.96 -14.53 16.44
N SER A 246 18.45 -15.62 15.86
CA SER A 246 18.49 -15.85 14.42
C SER A 246 17.56 -14.92 13.63
N ASP A 247 16.52 -14.35 14.27
CA ASP A 247 15.70 -13.32 13.65
C ASP A 247 16.39 -11.92 13.59
N ARG A 248 17.65 -11.80 14.06
CA ARG A 248 18.47 -10.58 13.93
C ARG A 248 19.58 -10.77 12.89
N GLN A 249 20.16 -9.67 12.42
CA GLN A 249 21.36 -9.71 11.56
C GLN A 249 22.51 -10.44 12.26
N LEU A 250 23.17 -11.33 11.50
CA LEU A 250 24.35 -12.09 11.95
C LEU A 250 25.43 -11.14 12.45
N GLN A 251 25.87 -11.35 13.69
CA GLN A 251 26.94 -10.56 14.31
C GLN A 251 28.34 -11.03 13.87
N ARG A 252 28.44 -12.28 13.42
CA ARG A 252 29.66 -12.94 13.00
C ARG A 252 29.41 -13.67 11.68
N ARG A 253 30.28 -13.42 10.70
CA ARG A 253 30.28 -14.11 9.40
C ARG A 253 31.71 -14.58 9.14
N GLU A 254 31.86 -15.88 8.98
CA GLU A 254 33.13 -16.56 8.68
C GLU A 254 32.91 -17.49 7.49
N HIS A 255 33.98 -17.84 6.77
CA HIS A 255 33.90 -18.85 5.72
C HIS A 255 33.79 -20.24 6.35
N VAL A 256 32.67 -20.90 6.10
CA VAL A 256 32.32 -22.18 6.71
C VAL A 256 32.16 -23.26 5.65
N ALA A 257 32.97 -24.31 5.78
CA ALA A 257 32.84 -25.54 5.00
C ALA A 257 31.63 -26.36 5.49
N MET A 258 30.52 -26.33 4.76
CA MET A 258 29.29 -27.02 5.14
C MET A 258 29.44 -28.55 5.13
N HIS A 259 30.31 -29.08 4.28
CA HIS A 259 30.64 -30.51 4.24
C HIS A 259 31.30 -30.98 5.55
N ASP A 260 32.19 -30.16 6.14
CA ASP A 260 32.85 -30.49 7.41
C ASP A 260 31.87 -30.45 8.59
N ILE A 261 31.00 -29.42 8.64
CA ILE A 261 29.92 -29.35 9.64
C ILE A 261 29.03 -30.58 9.51
N THR A 262 28.66 -30.93 8.28
CA THR A 262 27.76 -32.06 8.00
C THR A 262 28.36 -33.37 8.45
N ALA A 263 29.64 -33.63 8.15
CA ALA A 263 30.35 -34.82 8.61
C ALA A 263 30.37 -34.89 10.14
N ARG A 264 30.78 -33.81 10.84
CA ARG A 264 30.83 -33.80 12.32
C ARG A 264 29.47 -34.03 12.97
N CYS A 265 28.43 -33.32 12.49
CA CYS A 265 27.07 -33.46 13.01
C CYS A 265 26.52 -34.87 12.82
N THR A 266 26.72 -35.45 11.64
CA THR A 266 26.22 -36.80 11.34
C THR A 266 26.98 -37.87 12.12
N ASP A 267 28.29 -37.73 12.29
CA ASP A 267 29.10 -38.62 13.12
C ASP A 267 28.65 -38.61 14.59
N GLY A 268 28.38 -37.43 15.15
CA GLY A 268 27.85 -37.29 16.51
C GLY A 268 26.46 -37.93 16.72
N LEU A 269 25.69 -38.13 15.64
CA LEU A 269 24.35 -38.72 15.68
C LEU A 269 24.32 -40.21 15.28
N ARG A 270 25.45 -40.81 14.92
CA ARG A 270 25.51 -42.23 14.51
C ARG A 270 25.03 -43.19 15.59
N ASP A 271 25.43 -42.96 16.84
CA ASP A 271 25.01 -43.81 17.97
C ASP A 271 23.51 -43.73 18.20
N GLU A 272 22.91 -42.55 18.03
CA GLU A 272 21.45 -42.38 18.11
C GLU A 272 20.74 -43.10 16.96
N ALA A 273 21.24 -42.95 15.73
CA ALA A 273 20.71 -43.63 14.56
C ALA A 273 20.75 -45.17 14.77
N ALA A 274 21.86 -45.70 15.27
CA ALA A 274 22.01 -47.12 15.60
C ALA A 274 21.02 -47.58 16.69
N ARG A 275 20.89 -46.83 17.79
CA ARG A 275 19.90 -47.13 18.86
C ARG A 275 18.47 -47.16 18.34
N ARG A 276 18.14 -46.30 17.37
CA ARG A 276 16.81 -46.24 16.74
C ARG A 276 16.63 -47.22 15.58
N SER A 277 17.66 -48.01 15.23
CA SER A 277 17.67 -48.91 14.06
C SER A 277 17.42 -48.17 12.73
N ILE A 278 18.05 -47.01 12.53
CA ILE A 278 17.93 -46.18 11.32
C ILE A 278 19.28 -46.11 10.62
N ALA A 279 19.29 -46.32 9.30
CA ALA A 279 20.50 -46.17 8.50
C ALA A 279 20.77 -44.69 8.20
N LEU A 280 21.94 -44.18 8.60
CA LEU A 280 22.37 -42.80 8.34
C LEU A 280 23.41 -42.77 7.22
N HIS A 281 23.05 -42.19 6.08
CA HIS A 281 23.89 -42.05 4.90
C HIS A 281 24.29 -40.59 4.69
N VAL A 282 25.56 -40.36 4.36
CA VAL A 282 26.11 -39.02 4.12
C VAL A 282 26.78 -39.02 2.76
N GLU A 283 26.38 -38.08 1.92
CA GLU A 283 26.86 -37.94 0.54
C GLU A 283 27.30 -36.49 0.32
N THR A 284 28.61 -36.29 0.13
CA THR A 284 29.14 -35.00 -0.30
C THR A 284 29.37 -35.05 -1.80
N ALA A 285 28.44 -34.48 -2.57
CA ALA A 285 28.57 -34.44 -4.02
C ALA A 285 29.60 -33.39 -4.45
N GLU A 286 29.53 -32.20 -3.85
CA GLU A 286 30.46 -31.09 -4.10
C GLU A 286 30.77 -30.34 -2.79
N PRO A 287 31.99 -29.80 -2.62
CA PRO A 287 32.32 -28.99 -1.46
C PRO A 287 31.52 -27.66 -1.47
N LEU A 288 30.74 -27.43 -0.42
CA LEU A 288 30.02 -26.18 -0.20
C LEU A 288 30.73 -25.33 0.86
N SER A 289 30.98 -24.06 0.53
CA SER A 289 31.49 -23.03 1.45
C SER A 289 30.52 -21.85 1.52
N VAL A 290 30.12 -21.45 2.72
CA VAL A 290 29.14 -20.40 2.98
C VAL A 290 29.74 -19.35 3.93
N GLU A 291 29.45 -18.07 3.72
CA GLU A 291 29.71 -17.05 4.74
C GLU A 291 28.59 -17.01 5.77
N GLY A 292 28.90 -17.36 7.02
CA GLY A 292 27.89 -17.46 8.07
C GLY A 292 28.44 -17.58 9.47
N ASP A 293 27.55 -17.74 10.44
CA ASP A 293 27.95 -18.10 11.80
C ASP A 293 28.10 -19.64 11.88
N PRO A 294 29.31 -20.16 12.17
CA PRO A 294 29.56 -21.60 12.21
C PRO A 294 28.62 -22.34 13.18
N VAL A 295 28.28 -21.73 14.32
CA VAL A 295 27.45 -22.35 15.36
C VAL A 295 26.00 -22.46 14.91
N LEU A 296 25.47 -21.42 14.26
CA LEU A 296 24.10 -21.45 13.73
C LEU A 296 23.98 -22.43 12.55
N LEU A 297 24.98 -22.48 11.68
CA LEU A 297 25.01 -23.45 10.59
C LEU A 297 25.09 -24.90 11.11
N GLU A 298 25.88 -25.15 12.15
CA GLU A 298 25.92 -26.44 12.84
C GLU A 298 24.57 -26.82 13.44
N HIS A 299 23.90 -25.87 14.10
CA HIS A 299 22.54 -26.06 14.62
C HIS A 299 21.53 -26.38 13.51
N THR A 300 21.68 -25.79 12.32
CA THR A 300 20.81 -26.07 11.17
C THR A 300 20.92 -27.54 10.77
N VAL A 301 22.14 -28.02 10.54
CA VAL A 301 22.40 -29.41 10.15
C VAL A 301 21.95 -30.37 11.25
N HIS A 302 22.33 -30.10 12.50
CA HIS A 302 21.94 -30.94 13.64
C HIS A 302 20.41 -31.08 13.74
N ASN A 303 19.67 -29.97 13.64
CA ASN A 303 18.20 -30.00 13.70
C ASN A 303 17.58 -30.77 12.54
N LEU A 304 18.11 -30.65 11.32
CA LEU A 304 17.61 -31.40 10.16
C LEU A 304 17.82 -32.91 10.34
N VAL A 305 19.03 -33.33 10.72
CA VAL A 305 19.37 -34.75 10.88
C VAL A 305 18.63 -35.34 12.08
N SER A 306 18.62 -34.64 13.23
CA SER A 306 17.90 -35.08 14.43
C SER A 306 16.40 -35.23 14.16
N ASN A 307 15.78 -34.30 13.42
CA ASN A 307 14.39 -34.45 12.98
C ASN A 307 14.20 -35.66 12.07
N GLY A 308 15.09 -35.86 11.10
CA GLY A 308 15.05 -37.02 10.20
C GLY A 308 15.13 -38.37 10.94
N LEU A 309 15.91 -38.45 12.03
CA LEU A 309 16.00 -39.63 12.90
C LEU A 309 14.76 -39.78 13.78
N ARG A 310 14.28 -38.69 14.38
CA ARG A 310 13.17 -38.72 15.34
C ARG A 310 11.84 -39.10 14.71
N TYR A 311 11.56 -38.53 13.54
CA TYR A 311 10.31 -38.74 12.81
C TYR A 311 10.43 -39.87 11.77
N ASN A 312 11.37 -40.79 11.97
CA ASN A 312 11.51 -41.99 11.17
C ASN A 312 10.78 -43.20 11.80
N HIS A 313 10.74 -44.29 11.05
CA HIS A 313 10.35 -45.61 11.56
C HIS A 313 11.60 -46.50 11.76
N PRO A 314 11.54 -47.51 12.65
CA PRO A 314 12.59 -48.52 12.75
C PRO A 314 12.84 -49.20 11.38
N GLY A 315 14.10 -49.43 11.03
CA GLY A 315 14.51 -49.96 9.72
C GLY A 315 14.48 -48.93 8.58
N GLY A 316 14.11 -47.68 8.86
CA GLY A 316 14.16 -46.59 7.88
C GLY A 316 15.57 -46.07 7.62
N SER A 317 15.66 -45.04 6.77
CA SER A 317 16.92 -44.35 6.49
C SER A 317 16.80 -42.84 6.55
N VAL A 318 17.93 -42.19 6.83
CA VAL A 318 18.14 -40.75 6.67
C VAL A 318 19.32 -40.56 5.74
N ARG A 319 19.12 -39.80 4.66
CA ARG A 319 20.16 -39.42 3.72
C ARG A 319 20.44 -37.94 3.87
N VAL A 320 21.71 -37.60 4.06
CA VAL A 320 22.19 -36.22 4.13
C VAL A 320 23.07 -35.99 2.91
N ARG A 321 22.67 -35.06 2.05
CA ARG A 321 23.40 -34.70 0.83
C ARG A 321 23.86 -33.25 0.91
N VAL A 322 25.13 -33.02 0.60
CA VAL A 322 25.71 -31.68 0.43
C VAL A 322 26.13 -31.51 -1.03
N ASP A 323 25.70 -30.42 -1.65
CA ASP A 323 26.10 -30.02 -3.00
C ASP A 323 26.41 -28.53 -3.07
N ALA A 324 26.79 -28.03 -4.25
CA ALA A 324 27.24 -26.65 -4.45
C ALA A 324 26.20 -25.58 -4.07
N ASP A 325 24.92 -25.96 -4.00
CA ASP A 325 23.83 -25.02 -3.72
C ASP A 325 23.31 -25.14 -2.29
N GLY A 326 23.55 -26.25 -1.59
CA GLY A 326 22.95 -26.44 -0.27
C GLY A 326 23.15 -27.77 0.43
N VAL A 327 22.40 -27.90 1.53
CA VAL A 327 22.32 -29.12 2.34
C VAL A 327 20.89 -29.66 2.28
N GLU A 328 20.76 -30.94 1.97
CA GLU A 328 19.50 -31.66 1.86
C GLU A 328 19.47 -32.84 2.84
N VAL A 329 18.37 -33.00 3.56
CA VAL A 329 18.13 -34.13 4.45
C VAL A 329 16.81 -34.78 4.06
N ALA A 330 16.86 -36.04 3.67
CA ALA A 330 15.71 -36.86 3.31
C ALA A 330 15.56 -38.01 4.30
N ASN A 331 14.34 -38.24 4.80
CA ASN A 331 14.02 -39.41 5.63
C ASN A 331 12.90 -40.24 5.01
N THR A 332 12.82 -41.52 5.40
CA THR A 332 11.78 -42.47 4.94
C THR A 332 10.65 -42.63 5.94
N GLY A 333 10.38 -41.64 6.79
CA GLY A 333 9.38 -41.73 7.85
C GLY A 333 7.93 -41.91 7.38
N PRO A 334 6.94 -41.74 8.28
CA PRO A 334 5.52 -41.78 7.90
C PRO A 334 5.16 -40.76 6.81
N VAL A 335 4.05 -41.02 6.10
CA VAL A 335 3.55 -40.11 5.06
C VAL A 335 3.16 -38.77 5.68
N VAL A 336 3.72 -37.69 5.14
CA VAL A 336 3.37 -36.31 5.50
C VAL A 336 2.38 -35.77 4.47
N PRO A 337 1.18 -35.34 4.86
CA PRO A 337 0.25 -34.69 3.93
C PRO A 337 0.87 -33.43 3.31
N CYS A 338 0.80 -33.28 1.99
CA CYS A 338 1.36 -32.12 1.28
C CYS A 338 0.81 -30.78 1.80
N GLU A 339 -0.44 -30.76 2.26
CA GLU A 339 -1.10 -29.59 2.85
C GLU A 339 -0.51 -29.13 4.19
N ASP A 340 0.15 -30.04 4.91
CA ASP A 340 0.76 -29.75 6.22
C ASP A 340 2.22 -29.29 6.07
N VAL A 341 2.88 -29.58 4.95
CA VAL A 341 4.31 -29.27 4.72
C VAL A 341 4.65 -27.79 4.96
N PRO A 342 3.91 -26.80 4.42
CA PRO A 342 4.24 -25.40 4.66
C PRO A 342 4.15 -25.00 6.14
N ARG A 343 3.27 -25.67 6.90
CA ARG A 343 3.02 -25.37 8.32
C ARG A 343 4.07 -25.97 9.24
N LEU A 344 4.90 -26.90 8.77
CA LEU A 344 5.95 -27.54 9.59
C LEU A 344 7.05 -26.56 10.03
N PHE A 345 7.21 -25.44 9.31
CA PHE A 345 8.16 -24.38 9.66
C PHE A 345 7.61 -23.38 10.67
N GLU A 346 6.32 -23.44 11.02
CA GLU A 346 5.76 -22.62 12.10
C GLU A 346 6.24 -23.13 13.47
N PRO A 347 6.64 -22.24 14.41
CA PRO A 347 7.03 -22.64 15.75
C PRO A 347 5.93 -23.42 16.49
N PHE A 348 6.32 -24.42 17.26
CA PHE A 348 5.43 -25.29 18.03
C PHE A 348 4.43 -26.11 17.19
N ARG A 349 4.62 -26.17 15.87
CA ARG A 349 3.85 -27.10 15.04
C ARG A 349 4.46 -28.48 15.05
N ARG A 350 3.57 -29.46 15.05
CA ARG A 350 3.86 -30.87 14.85
C ARG A 350 2.92 -31.36 13.75
N ALA A 351 3.39 -32.24 12.88
CA ALA A 351 2.51 -32.92 11.93
C ALA A 351 1.36 -33.55 12.73
N ARG A 352 0.11 -33.34 12.31
CA ARG A 352 -1.04 -33.92 13.00
C ARG A 352 -1.05 -35.43 12.78
N GLU A 353 -0.38 -36.16 13.67
CA GLU A 353 -0.57 -37.60 13.75
C GLU A 353 -1.94 -37.88 14.38
N ARG A 354 -2.93 -38.13 13.53
CA ARG A 354 -4.14 -38.84 13.93
C ARG A 354 -3.73 -40.27 14.29
N GLY A 355 -3.42 -40.54 15.56
CA GLY A 355 -3.52 -41.92 16.08
C GLY A 355 -2.49 -42.42 17.09
N HIS A 356 -1.34 -41.79 17.29
CA HIS A 356 -0.36 -42.32 18.24
C HIS A 356 -0.07 -41.35 19.40
N ARG A 357 -0.61 -41.71 20.57
CA ARG A 357 -0.13 -41.25 21.89
C ARG A 357 1.33 -41.70 22.03
N ARG A 358 2.26 -40.91 21.51
CA ARG A 358 3.67 -40.98 21.89
C ARG A 358 3.82 -40.32 23.26
N ASP A 359 4.66 -40.90 24.10
CA ASP A 359 4.97 -40.39 25.43
C ASP A 359 5.35 -38.89 25.36
N PRO A 360 4.80 -38.02 26.25
CA PRO A 360 5.19 -36.60 26.34
C PRO A 360 6.71 -36.38 26.44
N SER A 361 7.46 -37.36 26.95
CA SER A 361 8.93 -37.31 27.05
C SER A 361 9.67 -37.55 25.72
N ASP A 362 9.04 -38.17 24.71
CA ASP A 362 9.66 -38.48 23.40
C ASP A 362 9.26 -37.45 22.31
N GLY A 363 8.44 -36.45 22.65
CA GLY A 363 7.96 -35.40 21.74
C GLY A 363 8.73 -34.08 21.86
N GLY A 364 9.22 -33.54 20.74
CA GLY A 364 9.94 -32.27 20.75
C GLY A 364 8.95 -31.13 20.80
N ALA A 365 9.39 -29.97 21.28
CA ALA A 365 8.57 -28.76 21.33
C ALA A 365 8.15 -28.23 19.94
N GLY A 366 8.48 -28.90 18.83
CA GLY A 366 8.11 -28.47 17.48
C GLY A 366 8.85 -27.21 17.02
N LEU A 367 10.06 -26.97 17.54
CA LEU A 367 10.85 -25.78 17.23
C LEU A 367 11.94 -26.02 16.16
N GLY A 368 12.38 -27.26 15.96
CA GLY A 368 13.56 -27.55 15.13
C GLY A 368 13.50 -27.00 13.70
N LEU A 369 12.38 -27.18 12.99
CA LEU A 369 12.25 -26.65 11.62
C LEU A 369 12.04 -25.13 11.58
N SER A 370 11.39 -24.55 12.59
CA SER A 370 11.29 -23.09 12.70
C SER A 370 12.64 -22.43 12.96
N ILE A 371 13.52 -23.10 13.70
CA ILE A 371 14.91 -22.70 13.91
C ILE A 371 15.67 -22.75 12.60
N VAL A 372 15.60 -23.87 11.86
CA VAL A 372 16.23 -24.01 10.54
C VAL A 372 15.80 -22.88 9.60
N ALA A 373 14.49 -22.58 9.54
CA ALA A 373 13.99 -21.48 8.73
C ALA A 373 14.49 -20.10 9.19
N SER A 374 14.55 -19.84 10.50
CA SER A 374 15.06 -18.57 11.02
C SER A 374 16.56 -18.40 10.75
N ILE A 375 17.36 -19.45 10.96
CA ILE A 375 18.81 -19.42 10.66
C ILE A 375 19.05 -19.27 9.17
N ALA A 376 18.31 -19.98 8.32
CA ALA A 376 18.42 -19.82 6.88
C ALA A 376 18.15 -18.37 6.45
N ARG A 377 17.08 -17.74 6.97
CA ARG A 377 16.80 -16.32 6.71
C ARG A 377 17.94 -15.40 7.16
N ALA A 378 18.56 -15.67 8.32
CA ALA A 378 19.71 -14.90 8.80
C ALA A 378 20.93 -14.96 7.87
N HIS A 379 21.05 -16.08 7.13
CA HIS A 379 22.11 -16.36 6.17
C HIS A 379 21.69 -16.09 4.72
N ASP A 380 20.60 -15.35 4.49
CA ASP A 380 20.08 -15.06 3.16
C ASP A 380 19.83 -16.35 2.32
N ALA A 381 19.48 -17.45 2.99
CA ALA A 381 19.24 -18.77 2.42
C ALA A 381 17.74 -19.10 2.37
N THR A 382 17.36 -20.00 1.47
CA THR A 382 15.97 -20.48 1.32
C THR A 382 15.81 -21.89 1.86
N THR A 383 14.62 -22.16 2.43
CA THR A 383 14.26 -23.50 2.91
C THR A 383 13.11 -24.05 2.09
N HIS A 384 13.23 -25.29 1.66
CA HIS A 384 12.21 -26.02 0.92
C HIS A 384 11.97 -27.35 1.61
N ALA A 385 10.69 -27.73 1.76
CA ALA A 385 10.32 -29.05 2.21
C ALA A 385 9.38 -29.69 1.20
N THR A 386 9.56 -30.98 0.96
CA THR A 386 8.75 -31.78 0.05
C THR A 386 8.39 -33.10 0.72
N ALA A 387 7.11 -33.47 0.68
CA ALA A 387 6.66 -34.77 1.14
C ALA A 387 7.11 -35.84 0.13
N ASN A 388 7.73 -36.90 0.60
CA ASN A 388 8.23 -37.96 -0.25
C ASN A 388 7.09 -38.90 -0.68
N PRO A 389 7.06 -39.39 -1.94
CA PRO A 389 5.97 -40.25 -2.44
C PRO A 389 5.78 -41.53 -1.61
N ASP A 390 6.88 -42.14 -1.18
CA ASP A 390 6.90 -43.40 -0.44
C ASP A 390 6.86 -43.21 1.10
N GLY A 391 6.72 -41.95 1.55
CA GLY A 391 6.73 -41.58 2.97
C GLY A 391 7.99 -40.82 3.39
N GLY A 392 7.81 -39.98 4.42
CA GLY A 392 8.84 -39.11 4.95
C GLY A 392 8.88 -37.73 4.30
N LEU A 393 9.96 -37.01 4.57
CA LEU A 393 10.11 -35.61 4.21
C LEU A 393 11.54 -35.36 3.70
N THR A 394 11.65 -34.62 2.62
CA THR A 394 12.93 -34.07 2.14
C THR A 394 12.95 -32.59 2.39
N ILE A 395 13.93 -32.13 3.17
CA ILE A 395 14.15 -30.72 3.49
C ILE A 395 15.48 -30.29 2.92
N ARG A 396 15.46 -29.18 2.19
CA ARG A 396 16.65 -28.58 1.57
C ARG A 396 16.81 -27.14 2.04
N VAL A 397 18.04 -26.80 2.41
CA VAL A 397 18.48 -25.42 2.69
C VAL A 397 19.43 -25.01 1.58
N CYS A 398 19.02 -24.04 0.76
CA CYS A 398 19.82 -23.54 -0.35
C CYS A 398 20.47 -22.22 0.04
N PHE A 399 21.79 -22.13 -0.09
CA PHE A 399 22.55 -20.91 0.14
C PHE A 399 22.82 -20.25 -1.21
N HIS A 400 22.58 -18.94 -1.31
CA HIS A 400 22.93 -18.22 -2.52
C HIS A 400 24.45 -18.05 -2.57
N PRO A 401 25.12 -18.36 -3.70
CA PRO A 401 26.56 -18.19 -3.80
C PRO A 401 26.92 -16.71 -3.62
N THR A 402 27.72 -16.40 -2.59
CA THR A 402 28.28 -15.08 -2.40
C THR A 402 29.15 -14.74 -3.61
N ALA A 403 28.90 -13.59 -4.24
CA ALA A 403 29.52 -13.12 -5.49
C ALA A 403 31.07 -13.02 -5.48
N ALA A 404 31.75 -13.42 -4.40
CA ALA A 404 33.20 -13.39 -4.27
C ALA A 404 33.93 -14.52 -5.03
N GLN A 405 33.25 -15.60 -5.45
CA GLN A 405 33.90 -16.69 -6.21
C GLN A 405 34.02 -16.42 -7.72
N SER A 406 33.40 -15.37 -8.25
CA SER A 406 33.52 -15.00 -9.68
C SER A 406 34.76 -14.18 -10.00
N ALA A 407 35.49 -13.66 -9.00
CA ALA A 407 36.62 -12.75 -9.20
C ALA A 407 38.00 -13.44 -9.16
N THR A 408 38.08 -14.74 -8.87
CA THR A 408 39.36 -15.48 -8.78
C THR A 408 39.56 -16.50 -9.93
N ALA A 409 38.63 -16.55 -10.88
CA ALA A 409 38.68 -17.45 -12.04
C ALA A 409 38.62 -16.73 -13.39
N ALA A 410 39.05 -15.47 -13.46
CA ALA A 410 39.19 -14.70 -14.70
C ALA A 410 40.65 -14.39 -15.00
#